data_AF-A0A945M5Z6-F1
#
_entry.id   AF-A0A945M5Z6-F1
#
_cell.length_a   1.000
_cell.length_b   1.000
_cell.length_c   1.000
_cell.angle_alpha   90.00
_cell.angle_beta   90.00
_cell.angle_gamma   90.00
#
_symmetry.space_group_name_H-M   'P 1'
#
loop_
_entity.id
_entity.type
_entity.pdbx_description
1 polymer ?
#
loop_
_entity_poly.entity_id
_entity_poly.type
_entity_poly.pdbx_seq_one_letter_code
_entity_poly.pdbx_strand_id
1 'polypeptide(L)'
;MYGGTKAICILLAVMAVAACTQSGPSVVKSTTPTVTYQYDGTEQEFIETSHQADAYCEDYGREARLEETYRNGSDHFAAYACQ
;
A
#
# COMPACT_ATOMS: atom_id res chain seq x y z
N MET A 1 -32.64 44.84 45.33
CA MET A 1 -33.35 44.40 44.10
C MET A 1 -32.36 44.54 42.94
N TYR A 2 -32.44 43.68 41.90
CA TYR A 2 -31.41 43.32 40.89
C TYR A 2 -30.42 42.26 41.38
N GLY A 3 -30.61 40.94 41.21
CA GLY A 3 -31.51 40.21 40.33
C GLY A 3 -30.75 39.57 39.15
N GLY A 4 -30.19 38.38 39.41
CA GLY A 4 -29.89 37.27 38.49
C GLY A 4 -29.36 37.54 37.08
N THR A 5 -28.09 37.19 36.83
CA THR A 5 -27.59 36.57 35.57
C THR A 5 -26.06 36.34 35.68
N LYS A 6 -25.65 35.41 36.55
CA LYS A 6 -24.25 34.95 36.64
C LYS A 6 -24.17 33.44 36.46
N ALA A 7 -24.79 32.91 35.41
CA ALA A 7 -24.80 31.47 35.14
C ALA A 7 -24.70 31.13 33.65
N ILE A 8 -24.23 32.07 32.81
CA ILE A 8 -24.22 31.88 31.35
C ILE A 8 -22.79 31.72 30.79
N CYS A 9 -21.75 32.16 31.49
CA CYS A 9 -20.38 32.09 30.94
C CYS A 9 -19.67 30.74 31.10
N ILE A 10 -20.16 29.84 31.97
CA ILE A 10 -19.44 28.59 32.28
C ILE A 10 -19.75 27.47 31.28
N LEU A 11 -20.84 27.58 30.50
CA LEU A 11 -21.26 26.51 29.59
C LEU A 11 -20.52 26.49 28.24
N LEU A 12 -19.81 27.56 27.87
CA LEU A 12 -19.15 27.65 26.55
C LEU A 12 -17.76 27.00 26.49
N ALA A 13 -17.11 26.75 27.62
CA ALA A 13 -15.75 26.19 27.63
C ALA A 13 -15.69 24.67 27.41
N VAL A 14 -16.81 23.96 27.63
CA VAL A 14 -16.82 22.48 27.61
C VAL A 14 -16.87 21.91 26.18
N MET A 15 -17.28 22.71 25.17
CA MET A 15 -17.40 22.21 23.79
C MET A 15 -16.09 22.22 22.98
N ALA A 16 -15.01 22.82 23.50
CA ALA A 16 -13.76 22.98 22.74
C ALA A 16 -12.86 21.72 22.72
N VAL A 17 -13.09 20.75 23.59
CA VAL A 17 -12.24 19.53 23.71
C VAL A 17 -12.69 18.36 22.85
N ALA A 18 -13.83 18.45 22.16
CA ALA A 18 -14.36 17.38 21.31
C ALA A 18 -13.74 17.32 19.90
N ALA A 19 -12.90 18.29 19.51
CA ALA A 19 -12.36 18.40 18.15
C ALA A 19 -11.07 17.59 17.92
N CYS A 20 -10.49 16.98 18.94
CA CYS A 20 -9.39 16.03 18.76
C CYS A 20 -9.94 14.63 18.48
N THR A 21 -10.57 14.44 17.31
CA THR A 21 -10.68 13.09 16.75
C THR A 21 -9.28 12.67 16.35
N GLN A 22 -8.57 12.06 17.28
CA GLN A 22 -7.27 11.44 17.05
C GLN A 22 -7.45 10.43 15.91
N SER A 23 -6.94 10.77 14.73
CA SER A 23 -6.83 9.83 13.63
C SER A 23 -5.99 8.66 14.15
N GLY A 24 -6.66 7.56 14.51
CA GLY A 24 -5.99 6.35 14.94
C GLY A 24 -5.05 5.86 13.83
N PRO A 25 -4.05 5.04 14.16
CA PRO A 25 -3.17 4.47 13.16
C PRO A 25 -4.01 3.78 12.07
N SER A 26 -3.93 4.29 10.84
CA SER A 26 -4.56 3.66 9.69
C SER A 26 -3.79 2.39 9.36
N VAL A 27 -4.47 1.25 9.32
CA VAL A 27 -3.89 0.02 8.79
C VAL A 27 -3.61 0.25 7.31
N VAL A 28 -2.35 0.50 6.97
CA VAL A 28 -1.90 0.49 5.58
C VAL A 28 -1.89 -0.96 5.11
N LYS A 29 -2.63 -1.24 4.04
CA LYS A 29 -2.62 -2.57 3.41
C LYS A 29 -1.19 -2.83 2.96
N SER A 30 -0.57 -3.90 3.45
CA SER A 30 0.71 -4.36 2.92
C SER A 30 0.50 -4.75 1.47
N THR A 31 1.06 -4.00 0.53
CA THR A 31 1.02 -4.34 -0.89
C THR A 31 2.06 -5.44 -1.10
N THR A 32 1.61 -6.59 -1.58
CA THR A 32 2.47 -7.65 -2.10
C THR A 32 3.43 -7.02 -3.13
N PRO A 33 4.76 -7.08 -2.93
CA PRO A 33 5.66 -6.45 -3.88
C PRO A 33 5.55 -7.17 -5.23
N THR A 34 5.49 -6.37 -6.30
CA THR A 34 5.38 -6.86 -7.68
C THR A 34 6.54 -6.33 -8.48
N VAL A 35 7.20 -7.20 -9.23
CA VAL A 35 8.30 -6.88 -10.14
C VAL A 35 7.94 -7.26 -11.55
N THR A 36 8.39 -6.47 -12.53
CA THR A 36 8.12 -6.71 -13.95
C THR A 36 9.43 -6.74 -14.71
N TYR A 37 9.65 -7.82 -15.45
CA TYR A 37 10.83 -8.00 -16.28
C TYR A 37 10.44 -7.95 -17.76
N GLN A 38 11.31 -7.32 -18.55
CA GLN A 38 11.23 -7.33 -20.01
C GLN A 38 12.05 -8.50 -20.56
N TYR A 39 11.56 -9.18 -21.60
CA TYR A 39 12.27 -10.27 -22.27
C TYR A 39 11.97 -10.28 -23.78
N ASP A 40 12.83 -10.89 -24.62
CA ASP A 40 12.65 -10.92 -26.08
C ASP A 40 11.63 -11.97 -26.57
N GLY A 41 10.86 -12.58 -25.65
CA GLY A 41 9.82 -13.55 -25.99
C GLY A 41 10.30 -14.99 -26.13
N THR A 42 11.57 -15.27 -25.85
CA THR A 42 12.10 -16.64 -25.85
C THR A 42 11.80 -17.37 -24.55
N GLU A 43 11.68 -18.70 -24.59
CA GLU A 43 11.46 -19.53 -23.40
C GLU A 43 12.65 -19.46 -22.43
N GLN A 44 13.87 -19.32 -22.95
CA GLN A 44 15.08 -19.26 -22.16
C GLN A 44 15.15 -17.98 -21.32
N GLU A 45 14.85 -16.83 -21.91
CA GLU A 45 14.80 -15.58 -21.15
C GLU A 45 13.62 -15.54 -20.19
N PHE A 46 12.47 -16.12 -20.54
CA PHE A 46 11.35 -16.20 -19.61
C PHE A 46 11.72 -16.99 -18.34
N ILE A 47 12.46 -18.10 -18.50
CA ILE A 47 13.01 -18.87 -17.37
C ILE A 47 14.00 -18.01 -16.58
N GLU A 48 14.88 -17.27 -17.26
CA GLU A 48 15.82 -16.34 -16.60
C GLU A 48 15.08 -15.26 -15.79
N THR A 49 14.05 -14.63 -16.34
CA THR A 49 13.23 -13.64 -15.63
C THR A 49 12.50 -14.25 -14.44
N SER A 50 12.09 -15.52 -14.52
CA SER A 50 11.51 -16.23 -13.39
C SER A 50 12.54 -16.42 -12.27
N HIS A 51 13.76 -16.85 -12.60
CA HIS A 51 14.83 -16.98 -11.61
C HIS A 51 15.23 -15.64 -10.98
N GLN A 52 15.24 -14.56 -11.76
CA GLN A 52 15.48 -13.21 -11.24
C GLN A 52 14.34 -12.75 -10.32
N ALA A 53 13.09 -13.09 -10.64
CA ALA A 53 11.94 -12.83 -9.79
C ALA A 53 12.02 -13.63 -8.47
N ASP A 54 12.38 -14.91 -8.52
CA ASP A 54 12.58 -15.73 -7.32
C ASP A 54 13.64 -15.13 -6.41
N ALA A 55 14.82 -14.80 -6.95
CA ALA A 55 15.89 -14.18 -6.18
C ALA A 55 15.48 -12.84 -5.55
N TYR A 56 14.67 -12.04 -6.26
CA TYR A 56 14.12 -10.79 -5.71
C TYR A 56 13.14 -11.06 -4.57
N CYS A 57 12.23 -12.02 -4.73
CA CYS A 57 11.22 -12.35 -3.73
C CYS A 57 11.82 -13.05 -2.49
N GLU A 58 12.90 -13.81 -2.66
CA GLU A 58 13.66 -14.44 -1.57
C GLU A 58 14.22 -13.41 -0.58
N ASP A 59 14.60 -12.20 -1.05
CA ASP A 59 15.06 -11.10 -0.17
C ASP A 59 13.96 -10.67 0.83
N TYR A 60 12.69 -10.84 0.43
CA TYR A 60 11.52 -10.59 1.26
C TYR A 60 10.99 -11.84 1.98
N GLY A 61 11.67 -12.98 1.86
CA GLY A 61 11.26 -14.26 2.42
C GLY A 61 9.98 -14.82 1.79
N ARG A 62 9.78 -14.57 0.49
CA ARG A 62 8.57 -14.95 -0.27
C ARG A 62 8.95 -15.67 -1.56
N GLU A 63 8.00 -16.39 -2.16
CA GLU A 63 8.17 -17.04 -3.47
C GLU A 63 7.68 -16.13 -4.59
N ALA A 64 8.32 -16.19 -5.76
CA ALA A 64 7.85 -15.45 -6.93
C ALA A 64 6.70 -16.20 -7.60
N ARG A 65 5.58 -15.50 -7.77
CA ARG A 65 4.42 -16.00 -8.52
C ARG A 65 4.21 -15.16 -9.77
N LEU A 66 4.18 -15.81 -10.93
CA LEU A 66 3.78 -15.16 -12.17
C LEU A 66 2.31 -14.71 -12.05
N GLU A 67 2.07 -13.41 -12.16
CA GLU A 67 0.74 -12.79 -12.13
C GLU A 67 0.20 -12.58 -13.54
N GLU A 68 1.00 -11.94 -14.40
CA GLU A 68 0.59 -11.62 -15.76
C GLU A 68 1.79 -11.58 -16.71
N THR A 69 1.52 -11.92 -17.96
CA THR A 69 2.41 -11.63 -19.08
C THR A 69 1.67 -10.72 -20.05
N TYR A 70 2.33 -9.68 -20.51
CA TYR A 70 1.76 -8.75 -21.48
C TYR A 70 2.83 -8.32 -22.48
N ARG A 71 2.37 -7.79 -23.62
CA ARG A 71 3.26 -7.27 -24.66
C ARG A 71 2.96 -5.80 -24.86
N ASN A 72 4.00 -4.98 -24.94
CA ASN A 72 3.88 -3.58 -25.31
C ASN A 72 4.71 -3.32 -26.57
N GLY A 73 4.06 -3.14 -27.72
CA GLY A 73 4.74 -3.06 -29.01
C GLY A 73 5.44 -4.38 -29.36
N SER A 74 6.76 -4.36 -29.46
CA SER A 74 7.60 -5.54 -29.71
C SER A 74 8.10 -6.21 -28.42
N ASP A 75 7.96 -5.53 -27.28
CA ASP A 75 8.55 -5.94 -26.01
C ASP A 75 7.62 -6.86 -25.23
N HIS A 76 8.15 -7.95 -24.68
CA HIS A 76 7.41 -8.83 -23.78
C HIS A 76 7.73 -8.50 -22.34
N PHE A 77 6.71 -8.57 -21.49
CA PHE A 77 6.81 -8.33 -20.06
C PHE A 77 6.22 -9.50 -19.28
N ALA A 78 6.87 -9.85 -18.19
CA ALA A 78 6.39 -10.82 -17.21
C ALA A 78 6.40 -10.16 -15.83
N ALA A 79 5.22 -10.07 -15.21
CA ALA A 79 5.05 -9.55 -13.88
C ALA A 79 4.93 -10.68 -12.86
N TYR A 80 5.69 -10.57 -11.77
CA TYR A 80 5.74 -11.53 -10.69
C TYR A 80 5.40 -10.83 -9.38
N ALA A 81 4.51 -11.41 -8.59
CA ALA A 81 4.22 -10.99 -7.22
C ALA A 81 4.95 -11.89 -6.23
N CYS A 82 5.58 -11.29 -5.22
CA CYS A 82 6.21 -12.03 -4.13
C CYS A 82 5.17 -12.33 -3.06
N GLN A 83 4.74 -13.57 -2.91
CA GLN A 83 3.69 -13.93 -1.96
C GLN A 83 4.09 -15.00 -0.97
#